data_AF-A0AAE1TD97-F1
#
_entry.id   AF-A0AAE1TD97-F1
#
_cell.length_a   1.000
_cell.length_b   1.000
_cell.length_c   1.000
_cell.angle_alpha   90.00
_cell.angle_beta   90.00
_cell.angle_gamma   90.00
#
_symmetry.space_group_name_H-M   'P 1'
#
loop_
_entity.id
_entity.type
_entity.pdbx_description
1 polymer ?
#
loop_
_entity_poly.entity_id
_entity_poly.type
_entity_poly.pdbx_seq_one_letter_code
_entity_poly.pdbx_strand_id
1 'polypeptide(L)'
;MSSNRRLRPNPPSDGSESGDSCILNERILILIFESIQWDLRTLCQTASLNQRLRATAKRLLWRAMCMYRAPRMVAALASGAPDGRIGGGWDALAKLMFYCCGCCATEHFQVSQPVAGHLVKASRFSKTSGQSFLTKRCRGDLLYVSDPCEHRMGGMEDDLGVYRGVFRGFKRSRTRACLIRRQVDLEQVVRCPYCGARVWSMTKARLVPKSAARRLGSHDGGLDYFVCVNGHLHGACWLVPLSSDENDLDGDDDGASDSEAQDGVRRIDPNDRTATNGSMSSTGEDIDGPA
;
A
#
# COMPACT_ATOMS: atom_id res chain seq x y z
N MET A 1 20.92 -32.31 -69.88
CA MET A 1 20.46 -33.63 -69.41
C MET A 1 21.35 -34.00 -68.24
N SER A 2 20.93 -34.28 -67.01
CA SER A 2 19.64 -34.71 -66.49
C SER A 2 19.50 -34.19 -65.05
N SER A 3 18.32 -33.70 -64.73
CA SER A 3 17.95 -33.11 -63.44
C SER A 3 17.81 -34.20 -62.38
N ASN A 4 18.51 -34.09 -61.25
CA ASN A 4 18.32 -34.97 -60.09
C ASN A 4 16.98 -34.69 -59.41
N ARG A 5 15.95 -35.39 -59.89
CA ARG A 5 14.57 -35.38 -59.40
C ARG A 5 14.48 -36.29 -58.17
N ARG A 6 14.68 -35.74 -56.96
CA ARG A 6 14.21 -36.40 -55.72
C ARG A 6 12.70 -36.17 -55.61
N LEU A 7 11.94 -37.23 -55.79
CA LEU A 7 10.51 -37.25 -55.51
C LEU A 7 10.30 -37.05 -54.00
N ARG A 8 9.70 -35.91 -53.63
CA ARG A 8 9.15 -35.67 -52.28
C ARG A 8 7.92 -36.55 -52.10
N PRO A 9 7.83 -37.39 -51.06
CA PRO A 9 6.55 -37.89 -50.59
C PRO A 9 5.83 -36.73 -49.89
N ASN A 10 4.62 -36.40 -50.33
CA ASN A 10 3.72 -35.54 -49.56
C ASN A 10 3.39 -36.26 -48.24
N PRO A 11 3.55 -35.62 -47.06
CA PRO A 11 2.87 -36.12 -45.88
C PRO A 11 1.36 -35.93 -46.06
N PRO A 12 0.53 -36.87 -45.58
CA PRO A 12 -0.91 -36.68 -45.57
C PRO A 12 -1.23 -35.43 -44.77
N SER A 13 -2.16 -34.64 -45.32
CA SER A 13 -2.88 -33.58 -44.61
C SER A 13 -3.75 -34.23 -43.54
N ASP A 14 -3.13 -34.69 -42.46
CA ASP A 14 -3.85 -34.97 -41.23
C ASP A 14 -3.92 -33.65 -40.48
N GLY A 15 -5.14 -33.09 -40.49
CA GLY A 15 -5.57 -32.16 -39.48
C GLY A 15 -5.30 -32.79 -38.13
N SER A 16 -4.16 -32.45 -37.55
CA SER A 16 -3.93 -32.65 -36.13
C SER A 16 -4.78 -31.61 -35.43
N GLU A 17 -6.05 -31.96 -35.25
CA GLU A 17 -6.82 -31.59 -34.08
C GLU A 17 -5.89 -31.77 -32.88
N SER A 18 -5.20 -30.70 -32.52
CA SER A 18 -4.25 -30.71 -31.42
C SER A 18 -5.04 -30.73 -30.13
N GLY A 19 -5.48 -31.94 -29.77
CA GLY A 19 -5.68 -32.43 -28.43
C GLY A 19 -6.68 -31.64 -27.62
N ASP A 20 -7.93 -32.10 -27.70
CA ASP A 20 -8.81 -32.27 -26.54
C ASP A 20 -8.65 -31.19 -25.48
N SER A 21 -9.56 -30.23 -25.59
CA SER A 21 -9.95 -29.35 -24.51
C SER A 21 -10.55 -30.21 -23.38
N CYS A 22 -9.71 -30.94 -22.64
CA CYS A 22 -10.06 -31.51 -21.35
C CYS A 22 -10.70 -30.38 -20.56
N ILE A 23 -12.00 -30.52 -20.34
CA ILE A 23 -12.96 -29.44 -20.07
C ILE A 23 -12.50 -28.61 -18.87
N LEU A 24 -11.76 -27.54 -19.14
CA LEU A 24 -11.49 -26.50 -18.16
C LEU A 24 -12.57 -25.43 -18.35
N ASN A 25 -13.77 -25.73 -17.91
CA ASN A 25 -14.83 -24.73 -17.92
C ASN A 25 -14.55 -23.71 -16.81
N GLU A 26 -14.06 -22.54 -17.21
CA GLU A 26 -13.69 -21.47 -16.29
C GLU A 26 -14.84 -21.04 -15.39
N ARG A 27 -16.08 -21.11 -15.89
CA ARG A 27 -17.27 -20.77 -15.11
C ARG A 27 -17.52 -21.80 -14.01
N ILE A 28 -17.33 -23.09 -14.30
CA ILE A 28 -17.41 -24.15 -13.29
C ILE A 28 -16.32 -23.94 -12.23
N LEU A 29 -15.09 -23.61 -12.63
CA LEU A 29 -14.02 -23.30 -11.67
C LEU A 29 -14.38 -22.15 -10.74
N ILE A 30 -14.93 -21.06 -11.28
CA ILE A 30 -15.38 -19.93 -10.46
C ILE A 30 -16.45 -20.37 -9.46
N LEU A 31 -17.44 -21.14 -9.88
CA LEU A 31 -18.50 -21.65 -9.00
C LEU A 31 -17.95 -22.60 -7.91
N ILE A 32 -16.96 -23.44 -8.24
CA ILE A 32 -16.27 -24.27 -7.26
C ILE A 32 -15.54 -23.40 -6.23
N PHE A 33 -14.79 -22.39 -6.68
CA PHE A 33 -14.09 -21.49 -5.76
C PHE A 33 -15.04 -20.64 -4.92
N GLU A 34 -16.18 -20.26 -5.46
CA GLU A 34 -17.24 -19.57 -4.73
C GLU A 34 -17.85 -20.46 -3.65
N SER A 35 -18.13 -21.74 -3.94
CA SER A 35 -18.70 -22.67 -2.95
C SER A 35 -17.77 -22.93 -1.77
N ILE A 36 -16.44 -22.95 -1.99
CA ILE A 36 -15.42 -23.08 -0.93
C ILE A 36 -14.98 -21.73 -0.34
N GLN A 37 -15.75 -20.65 -0.55
CA GLN A 37 -15.50 -19.31 0.00
C GLN A 37 -14.11 -18.76 -0.34
N TRP A 38 -13.65 -19.04 -1.56
CA TRP A 38 -12.34 -18.66 -2.05
C TRP A 38 -11.22 -19.02 -1.07
N ASP A 39 -11.14 -20.30 -0.68
CA ASP A 39 -10.05 -20.80 0.15
C ASP A 39 -8.70 -20.65 -0.57
N LEU A 40 -7.77 -19.97 0.10
CA LEU A 40 -6.49 -19.60 -0.48
C LEU A 40 -5.59 -20.82 -0.69
N ARG A 41 -5.60 -21.79 0.22
CA ARG A 41 -4.74 -22.97 0.12
C ARG A 41 -5.14 -23.80 -1.10
N THR A 42 -6.43 -24.00 -1.28
CA THR A 42 -7.00 -24.71 -2.43
C THR A 42 -6.68 -24.00 -3.75
N LEU A 43 -6.72 -22.66 -3.78
CA LEU A 43 -6.36 -21.88 -4.96
C LEU A 43 -4.87 -22.02 -5.29
N CYS A 44 -3.99 -21.90 -4.30
CA CYS A 44 -2.55 -22.12 -4.46
C CYS A 44 -2.22 -23.54 -4.95
N GLN A 45 -2.84 -24.56 -4.36
CA GLN A 45 -2.68 -25.95 -4.77
C GLN A 45 -3.14 -26.14 -6.22
N THR A 46 -4.35 -25.70 -6.56
CA THR A 46 -4.92 -25.74 -7.92
C THR A 46 -3.99 -25.09 -8.94
N ALA A 47 -3.48 -23.89 -8.65
CA ALA A 47 -2.55 -23.17 -9.54
C ALA A 47 -1.19 -23.86 -9.69
N SER A 48 -0.84 -24.78 -8.78
CA SER A 48 0.42 -25.52 -8.78
C SER A 48 0.33 -26.84 -9.55
N LEU A 49 -0.87 -27.39 -9.79
CA LEU A 49 -1.06 -28.70 -10.41
C LEU A 49 -0.56 -28.77 -11.86
N ASN A 50 -0.86 -27.77 -12.69
CA ASN A 50 -0.38 -27.73 -14.09
C ASN A 50 -0.34 -26.30 -14.66
N GLN A 51 0.27 -26.16 -15.85
CA GLN A 51 0.44 -24.86 -16.51
C GLN A 51 -0.89 -24.21 -16.95
N ARG A 52 -1.89 -25.00 -17.37
CA ARG A 52 -3.21 -24.49 -17.79
C ARG A 52 -3.98 -23.90 -16.60
N LEU A 53 -4.00 -24.59 -15.46
CA LEU A 53 -4.60 -24.10 -14.21
C LEU A 53 -3.85 -22.89 -13.67
N ARG A 54 -2.51 -22.89 -13.74
CA ARG A 54 -1.71 -21.72 -13.38
C ARG A 54 -2.05 -20.50 -14.22
N ALA A 55 -2.17 -20.66 -15.54
CA ALA A 55 -2.54 -19.58 -16.45
C ALA A 55 -3.96 -19.08 -16.17
N THR A 56 -4.90 -20.00 -15.92
CA THR A 56 -6.30 -19.66 -15.56
C THR A 56 -6.38 -18.93 -14.23
N ALA A 57 -5.60 -19.35 -13.24
CA ALA A 57 -5.51 -18.66 -11.95
C ALA A 57 -5.01 -17.22 -12.11
N LYS A 58 -3.91 -17.03 -12.87
CA LYS A 58 -3.35 -15.72 -13.22
C LYS A 58 -4.32 -14.82 -13.96
N ARG A 59 -5.11 -15.38 -14.88
CA ARG A 59 -6.07 -14.62 -15.69
C ARG A 59 -7.33 -14.24 -14.93
N LEU A 60 -7.89 -15.15 -14.14
CA LEU A 60 -9.25 -15.03 -13.59
C LEU A 60 -9.32 -15.21 -12.07
N LEU A 61 -8.80 -16.31 -11.54
CA LEU A 61 -9.13 -16.72 -10.16
C LEU A 61 -8.58 -15.76 -9.11
N TRP A 62 -7.36 -15.25 -9.27
CA TRP A 62 -6.80 -14.28 -8.31
C TRP A 62 -7.61 -12.98 -8.28
N ARG A 63 -8.07 -12.51 -9.45
CA ARG A 63 -8.92 -11.33 -9.55
C ARG A 63 -10.23 -11.54 -8.79
N ALA A 64 -10.91 -12.65 -9.07
CA ALA A 64 -12.18 -12.99 -8.44
C ALA A 64 -12.04 -13.16 -6.92
N MET A 65 -10.98 -13.84 -6.46
CA MET A 65 -10.66 -13.96 -5.04
C MET A 65 -10.43 -12.60 -4.36
N CYS A 66 -9.63 -11.71 -4.97
CA CYS A 66 -9.40 -10.36 -4.42
C CYS A 66 -10.71 -9.57 -4.32
N MET A 67 -11.57 -9.64 -5.34
CA MET A 67 -12.87 -8.96 -5.34
C MET A 67 -13.80 -9.50 -4.25
N TYR A 68 -13.79 -10.81 -4.01
CA TYR A 68 -14.56 -11.43 -2.93
C TYR A 68 -14.03 -11.01 -1.54
N ARG A 69 -12.70 -11.01 -1.35
CA ARG A 69 -12.08 -10.77 -0.02
C ARG A 69 -12.01 -9.30 0.39
N ALA A 70 -11.85 -8.37 -0.55
CA ALA A 70 -11.73 -6.94 -0.24
C ALA A 70 -12.37 -6.05 -1.32
N PRO A 71 -13.69 -6.16 -1.56
CA PRO A 71 -14.36 -5.52 -2.70
C PRO A 71 -14.15 -3.99 -2.73
N ARG A 72 -14.28 -3.33 -1.58
CA ARG A 72 -14.12 -1.86 -1.47
C ARG A 72 -12.69 -1.40 -1.78
N MET A 73 -11.68 -2.15 -1.33
CA MET A 73 -10.29 -1.84 -1.63
C MET A 73 -10.00 -2.06 -3.11
N VAL A 74 -10.41 -3.20 -3.65
CA VAL A 74 -10.19 -3.54 -5.06
C VAL A 74 -10.86 -2.53 -5.99
N ALA A 75 -12.10 -2.13 -5.72
CA ALA A 75 -12.78 -1.10 -6.51
C ALA A 75 -12.04 0.25 -6.49
N ALA A 76 -11.54 0.67 -5.32
CA ALA A 76 -10.75 1.88 -5.20
C ALA A 76 -9.41 1.79 -5.96
N LEU A 77 -8.73 0.64 -5.92
CA LEU A 77 -7.48 0.43 -6.65
C LEU A 77 -7.70 0.40 -8.17
N ALA A 78 -8.73 -0.29 -8.64
CA ALA A 78 -9.06 -0.44 -10.05
C ALA A 78 -9.43 0.89 -10.72
N SER A 79 -10.21 1.74 -10.03
CA SER A 79 -10.62 3.06 -10.55
C SER A 79 -9.47 4.07 -10.70
N GLY A 80 -8.26 3.77 -10.21
CA GLY A 80 -7.09 4.65 -10.35
C GLY A 80 -6.14 4.29 -11.47
N ALA A 81 -6.37 3.18 -12.17
CA ALA A 81 -5.50 2.68 -13.21
C ALA A 81 -6.06 3.04 -14.59
N PRO A 82 -5.26 3.59 -15.52
CA PRO A 82 -5.73 3.95 -16.87
C PRO A 82 -6.32 2.75 -17.64
N ASP A 83 -5.87 1.52 -17.32
CA ASP A 83 -6.39 0.27 -17.91
C ASP A 83 -7.13 -0.62 -16.89
N GLY A 84 -7.47 -0.10 -15.70
CA GLY A 84 -7.98 -0.93 -14.59
C GLY A 84 -6.97 -1.95 -14.04
N ARG A 85 -5.71 -1.93 -14.51
CA ARG A 85 -4.64 -2.86 -14.11
C ARG A 85 -4.04 -2.45 -12.77
N ILE A 86 -4.11 -3.36 -11.81
CA ILE A 86 -3.47 -3.21 -10.49
C ILE A 86 -1.95 -3.38 -10.66
N GLY A 87 -1.17 -2.51 -10.01
CA GLY A 87 0.29 -2.56 -10.07
C GLY A 87 0.80 -3.95 -9.67
N GLY A 88 1.64 -4.56 -10.51
CA GLY A 88 2.21 -5.89 -10.26
C GLY A 88 1.27 -7.09 -10.47
N GLY A 89 -0.01 -6.89 -10.80
CA GLY A 89 -0.96 -7.97 -11.13
C GLY A 89 -1.84 -8.43 -9.97
N TRP A 90 -2.84 -9.25 -10.30
CA TRP A 90 -3.82 -9.77 -9.34
C TRP A 90 -3.23 -10.80 -8.39
N ASP A 91 -2.29 -11.60 -8.87
CA ASP A 91 -1.52 -12.56 -8.06
C ASP A 91 -0.64 -11.85 -7.03
N ALA A 92 -0.01 -10.72 -7.40
CA ALA A 92 0.74 -9.92 -6.43
C ALA A 92 -0.17 -9.28 -5.37
N LEU A 93 -1.36 -8.78 -5.76
CA LEU A 93 -2.33 -8.26 -4.80
C LEU A 93 -2.85 -9.36 -3.88
N ALA A 94 -3.16 -10.54 -4.42
CA ALA A 94 -3.57 -11.72 -3.65
C ALA A 94 -2.48 -12.09 -2.63
N LYS A 95 -1.22 -12.22 -3.09
CA LYS A 95 -0.08 -12.49 -2.21
C LYS A 95 0.05 -11.41 -1.14
N LEU A 96 -0.07 -10.14 -1.52
CA LEU A 96 -0.05 -9.00 -0.59
C LEU A 96 -1.16 -9.09 0.46
N MET A 97 -2.35 -9.55 0.11
CA MET A 97 -3.45 -9.65 1.07
C MET A 97 -3.22 -10.75 2.12
N PHE A 98 -2.52 -11.84 1.77
CA PHE A 98 -2.50 -13.05 2.60
C PHE A 98 -1.11 -13.58 2.97
N TYR A 99 -0.04 -12.94 2.54
CA TYR A 99 1.32 -13.35 2.86
C TYR A 99 2.03 -12.29 3.71
N CYS A 100 2.35 -12.65 4.95
CA CYS A 100 3.36 -11.94 5.73
C CYS A 100 4.73 -12.31 5.14
N CYS A 101 5.54 -11.31 4.77
CA CYS A 101 6.87 -11.57 4.23
C CYS A 101 7.90 -11.93 5.29
N GLY A 102 7.53 -11.86 6.57
CA GLY A 102 8.48 -11.90 7.67
C GLY A 102 9.37 -10.65 7.67
N CYS A 103 10.53 -10.76 8.30
CA CYS A 103 11.48 -9.68 8.42
C CYS A 103 12.91 -10.21 8.39
N CYS A 104 13.82 -9.44 7.80
CA CYS A 104 15.25 -9.65 7.88
C CYS A 104 15.89 -8.29 8.21
N ALA A 105 17.07 -8.32 8.81
CA ALA A 105 17.81 -7.11 9.10
C ALA A 105 18.04 -6.27 7.83
N THR A 106 17.79 -4.97 7.93
CA THR A 106 18.09 -3.97 6.92
C THR A 106 19.12 -2.98 7.47
N GLU A 107 19.63 -2.10 6.62
CA GLU A 107 20.52 -1.02 7.04
C GLU A 107 19.91 -0.13 8.15
N HIS A 108 18.59 0.04 8.16
CA HIS A 108 17.89 0.93 9.08
C HIS A 108 17.00 0.20 10.10
N PHE A 109 17.02 -1.13 10.09
CA PHE A 109 16.18 -1.94 10.98
C PHE A 109 16.90 -3.24 11.29
N GLN A 110 17.52 -3.30 12.46
CA GLN A 110 18.21 -4.49 12.93
C GLN A 110 17.22 -5.42 13.62
N VAL A 111 17.36 -6.72 13.40
CA VAL A 111 16.61 -7.77 14.09
C VAL A 111 17.60 -8.86 14.46
N SER A 112 17.54 -9.36 15.69
CA SER A 112 18.44 -10.40 16.21
C SER A 112 18.38 -11.69 15.40
N GLN A 113 17.17 -12.08 14.99
CA GLN A 113 16.92 -13.27 14.19
C GLN A 113 15.93 -12.99 13.06
N PRO A 114 16.19 -13.50 11.83
CA PRO A 114 15.23 -13.39 10.75
C PRO A 114 13.91 -14.09 11.07
N VAL A 115 12.80 -13.42 10.76
CA VAL A 115 11.46 -13.98 10.88
C VAL A 115 11.02 -14.50 9.52
N ALA A 116 10.64 -15.78 9.46
CA ALA A 116 10.15 -16.40 8.23
C ALA A 116 8.75 -15.88 7.84
N GLY A 117 8.52 -15.75 6.53
CA GLY A 117 7.20 -15.42 6.00
C GLY A 117 6.20 -16.57 6.12
N HIS A 118 4.91 -16.22 6.23
CA HIS A 118 3.83 -17.20 6.34
C HIS A 118 2.52 -16.66 5.76
N LEU A 119 1.54 -17.56 5.58
CA LEU A 119 0.18 -17.16 5.24
C LEU A 119 -0.55 -16.65 6.49
N VAL A 120 -1.27 -15.56 6.33
CA VAL A 120 -2.17 -15.03 7.35
C VAL A 120 -3.62 -15.39 7.01
N LYS A 121 -4.42 -15.66 8.04
CA LYS A 121 -5.83 -16.05 7.86
C LYS A 121 -6.67 -14.91 7.31
N ALA A 122 -6.45 -13.70 7.82
CA ALA A 122 -7.11 -12.49 7.41
C ALA A 122 -6.19 -11.30 7.64
N SER A 123 -6.40 -10.22 6.88
CA SER A 123 -5.79 -8.94 7.16
C SER A 123 -6.67 -7.81 6.71
N ARG A 124 -6.80 -6.81 7.58
CA ARG A 124 -7.63 -5.64 7.33
C ARG A 124 -6.74 -4.56 6.78
N PHE A 125 -7.08 -4.06 5.60
CA PHE A 125 -6.40 -2.94 4.97
C PHE A 125 -7.24 -1.67 5.18
N SER A 126 -6.61 -0.61 5.66
CA SER A 126 -7.27 0.65 5.94
C SER A 126 -6.66 1.82 5.17
N LYS A 127 -7.54 2.66 4.62
CA LYS A 127 -7.18 3.98 4.07
C LYS A 127 -6.70 4.94 5.16
N THR A 128 -7.33 4.90 6.34
CA THR A 128 -6.98 5.81 7.44
C THR A 128 -5.59 5.47 7.97
N SER A 129 -5.28 4.18 8.11
CA SER A 129 -3.92 3.74 8.44
C SER A 129 -2.94 4.23 7.37
N GLY A 130 -3.25 4.03 6.09
CA GLY A 130 -2.38 4.49 5.01
C GLY A 130 -2.17 6.00 4.95
N GLN A 131 -3.14 6.83 5.37
CA GLN A 131 -2.95 8.29 5.47
C GLN A 131 -1.85 8.66 6.48
N SER A 132 -1.70 7.90 7.56
CA SER A 132 -0.62 8.10 8.53
C SER A 132 0.77 7.83 7.98
N PHE A 133 0.90 7.11 6.85
CA PHE A 133 2.16 6.82 6.17
C PHE A 133 2.51 7.86 5.10
N LEU A 134 1.68 8.88 4.89
CA LEU A 134 1.89 9.92 3.89
C LEU A 134 2.38 11.21 4.54
N THR A 135 3.52 11.71 4.08
CA THR A 135 3.99 13.05 4.42
C THR A 135 2.98 14.11 3.96
N LYS A 136 3.01 15.32 4.57
CA LYS A 136 2.09 16.43 4.22
C LYS A 136 2.00 16.66 2.69
N ARG A 137 3.13 16.59 1.98
CA ARG A 137 3.20 16.76 0.51
C ARG A 137 2.50 15.65 -0.28
N CYS A 138 2.39 14.45 0.28
CA CYS A 138 1.87 13.26 -0.37
C CYS A 138 0.43 12.90 0.05
N ARG A 139 -0.22 13.66 0.94
CA ARG A 139 -1.50 13.29 1.57
C ARG A 139 -2.67 12.96 0.64
N GLY A 140 -2.72 13.50 -0.58
CA GLY A 140 -3.79 13.10 -1.52
C GLY A 140 -3.41 11.94 -2.45
N ASP A 141 -2.31 11.24 -2.18
CA ASP A 141 -2.17 9.87 -2.64
C ASP A 141 -3.12 8.98 -1.83
N LEU A 142 -3.54 7.85 -2.42
CA LEU A 142 -4.33 6.85 -1.72
C LEU A 142 -3.48 5.62 -1.46
N LEU A 143 -3.20 5.35 -0.19
CA LEU A 143 -2.48 4.18 0.29
C LEU A 143 -3.40 3.40 1.23
N TYR A 144 -3.44 2.09 1.05
CA TYR A 144 -4.01 1.16 2.02
C TYR A 144 -2.87 0.47 2.77
N VAL A 145 -2.96 0.38 4.09
CA VAL A 145 -1.99 -0.35 4.93
C VAL A 145 -2.73 -1.37 5.78
N SER A 146 -2.16 -2.56 5.91
CA SER A 146 -2.67 -3.63 6.78
C SER A 146 -2.38 -3.32 8.24
N ASP A 147 -3.15 -3.90 9.15
CA ASP A 147 -2.63 -4.07 10.50
C ASP A 147 -1.37 -4.96 10.47
N PRO A 148 -0.44 -4.78 11.43
CA PRO A 148 0.74 -5.62 11.53
C PRO A 148 0.38 -7.09 11.80
N CYS A 149 1.17 -7.99 11.24
CA CYS A 149 1.27 -9.37 11.72
C CYS A 149 2.28 -9.37 12.87
N GLU A 150 1.85 -9.75 14.06
CA GLU A 150 2.67 -9.76 15.27
C GLU A 150 3.52 -11.02 15.35
N HIS A 151 4.81 -10.84 15.64
CA HIS A 151 5.79 -11.90 15.81
C HIS A 151 6.49 -11.71 17.15
N ARG A 152 6.35 -12.71 18.02
CA ARG A 152 6.99 -12.68 19.32
C ARG A 152 8.50 -12.88 19.17
N MET A 153 9.25 -11.88 19.58
CA MET A 153 10.71 -11.92 19.62
C MET A 153 11.07 -12.29 21.06
N GLY A 154 11.32 -13.58 21.32
CA GLY A 154 11.52 -14.04 22.69
C GLY A 154 12.64 -13.29 23.42
N GLY A 155 12.56 -13.18 24.75
CA GLY A 155 13.58 -12.50 25.57
C GLY A 155 13.14 -11.12 26.07
N MET A 156 14.06 -10.14 25.98
CA MET A 156 13.86 -8.72 26.35
C MET A 156 13.60 -7.82 25.13
N GLU A 157 13.39 -8.41 23.94
CA GLU A 157 13.12 -7.66 22.72
C GLU A 157 11.61 -7.40 22.59
N ASP A 158 11.27 -6.21 22.10
CA ASP A 158 9.90 -5.85 21.78
C ASP A 158 9.31 -6.78 20.71
N ASP A 159 7.98 -6.96 20.72
CA ASP A 159 7.31 -7.73 19.69
C ASP A 159 7.46 -7.06 18.31
N LEU A 160 7.62 -7.88 17.26
CA LEU A 160 7.83 -7.39 15.91
C LEU A 160 6.52 -7.36 15.12
N GLY A 161 6.18 -6.19 14.58
CA GLY A 161 5.03 -6.00 13.69
C GLY A 161 5.44 -5.96 12.22
N VAL A 162 5.00 -6.93 11.42
CA VAL A 162 5.22 -6.92 9.95
C VAL A 162 3.96 -6.44 9.23
N TYR A 163 4.04 -5.32 8.53
CA TYR A 163 2.91 -4.70 7.85
C TYR A 163 3.16 -4.54 6.35
N ARG A 164 2.07 -4.34 5.61
CA ARG A 164 2.11 -4.20 4.15
C ARG A 164 1.05 -3.27 3.65
N GLY A 165 1.19 -2.82 2.41
CA GLY A 165 0.27 -1.85 1.86
C GLY A 165 0.31 -1.75 0.36
N VAL A 166 -0.66 -1.05 -0.22
CA VAL A 166 -0.78 -0.88 -1.66
C VAL A 166 -1.30 0.52 -1.99
N PHE A 167 -0.57 1.20 -2.87
CA PHE A 167 -0.95 2.48 -3.43
C PHE A 167 -1.93 2.31 -4.59
N ARG A 168 -2.94 3.19 -4.65
CA ARG A 168 -3.69 3.43 -5.87
C ARG A 168 -2.83 4.28 -6.80
N GLY A 169 -2.60 3.80 -8.02
CA GLY A 169 -2.00 4.61 -9.09
C GLY A 169 -0.58 5.12 -8.80
N PHE A 170 0.26 4.35 -8.10
CA PHE A 170 1.59 4.78 -7.63
C PHE A 170 2.48 5.44 -8.70
N LYS A 171 2.39 5.00 -9.96
CA LYS A 171 3.17 5.58 -11.08
C LYS A 171 2.94 7.09 -11.24
N ARG A 172 1.75 7.57 -10.88
CA ARG A 172 1.29 8.97 -10.96
C ARG A 172 1.19 9.64 -9.58
N SER A 173 1.65 8.98 -8.52
CA SER A 173 1.51 9.48 -7.16
C SER A 173 2.52 10.59 -6.85
N ARG A 174 2.16 11.45 -5.89
CA ARG A 174 3.05 12.49 -5.35
C ARG A 174 4.22 11.87 -4.59
N THR A 175 4.00 10.73 -3.96
CA THR A 175 5.05 9.94 -3.29
C THR A 175 6.13 9.53 -4.28
N ARG A 176 5.76 8.98 -5.44
CA ARG A 176 6.73 8.62 -6.48
C ARG A 176 7.42 9.86 -7.05
N ALA A 177 6.68 10.95 -7.28
CA ALA A 177 7.28 12.20 -7.72
C ALA A 177 8.33 12.73 -6.72
N CYS A 178 8.06 12.61 -5.41
CA CYS A 178 9.02 12.99 -4.36
C CYS A 178 10.27 12.10 -4.36
N LEU A 179 10.12 10.78 -4.53
CA LEU A 179 11.24 9.84 -4.62
C LEU A 179 12.16 10.18 -5.80
N ILE A 180 11.58 10.46 -6.97
CA ILE A 180 12.34 10.84 -8.17
C ILE A 180 13.02 12.20 -7.98
N ARG A 181 12.28 13.20 -7.48
CA ARG A 181 12.83 14.55 -7.26
C ARG A 181 14.01 14.55 -6.30
N ARG A 182 13.97 13.69 -5.27
CA ARG A 182 15.05 13.49 -4.31
C ARG A 182 16.19 12.61 -4.83
N GLN A 183 16.08 12.10 -6.07
CA GLN A 183 17.06 11.21 -6.68
C GLN A 183 17.39 10.00 -5.79
N VAL A 184 16.37 9.43 -5.14
CA VAL A 184 16.56 8.26 -4.28
C VAL A 184 16.79 7.04 -5.15
N ASP A 185 17.91 6.37 -4.94
CA ASP A 185 18.23 5.13 -5.62
C ASP A 185 17.29 3.99 -5.21
N LEU A 186 17.08 3.08 -6.14
CA LEU A 186 16.40 1.81 -5.85
C LEU A 186 17.37 0.87 -5.14
N GLU A 187 16.86 0.14 -4.16
CA GLU A 187 17.63 -0.88 -3.45
C GLU A 187 18.13 -1.96 -4.42
N GLN A 188 19.42 -2.27 -4.31
CA GLN A 188 20.07 -3.24 -5.20
C GLN A 188 19.66 -4.67 -4.84
N VAL A 189 19.70 -4.98 -3.54
CA VAL A 189 19.48 -6.32 -2.98
C VAL A 189 18.00 -6.55 -2.64
N VAL A 190 17.35 -5.58 -2.01
CA VAL A 190 15.96 -5.73 -1.54
C VAL A 190 15.00 -5.73 -2.75
N ARG A 191 14.07 -6.68 -2.73
CA ARG A 191 13.01 -6.84 -3.74
C ARG A 191 11.66 -6.92 -3.06
N CYS A 192 10.64 -6.46 -3.77
CA CYS A 192 9.27 -6.55 -3.29
C CYS A 192 8.87 -8.03 -3.11
N PRO A 193 8.48 -8.47 -1.91
CA PRO A 193 8.15 -9.88 -1.66
C PRO A 193 6.89 -10.34 -2.41
N TYR A 194 6.07 -9.40 -2.88
CA TYR A 194 4.79 -9.69 -3.53
C TYR A 194 4.90 -9.84 -5.05
N CYS A 195 5.70 -8.99 -5.70
CA CYS A 195 5.80 -8.95 -7.17
C CYS A 195 7.23 -9.05 -7.71
N GLY A 196 8.25 -9.15 -6.85
CA GLY A 196 9.66 -9.24 -7.24
C GLY A 196 10.27 -7.94 -7.79
N ALA A 197 9.50 -6.85 -7.86
CA ALA A 197 10.00 -5.59 -8.42
C ALA A 197 10.97 -4.87 -7.48
N ARG A 198 11.80 -3.98 -8.07
CA ARG A 198 12.73 -3.12 -7.32
C ARG A 198 11.98 -2.17 -6.38
N VAL A 199 12.61 -1.80 -5.27
CA VAL A 199 12.02 -0.98 -4.21
C VAL A 199 12.87 0.23 -3.87
N TRP A 200 12.22 1.29 -3.37
CA TRP A 200 12.87 2.38 -2.67
C TRP A 200 12.77 2.16 -1.17
N SER A 201 13.84 2.46 -0.42
CA SER A 201 13.75 2.64 1.03
C SER A 201 13.11 4.00 1.33
N MET A 202 12.01 3.99 2.09
CA MET A 202 11.31 5.21 2.48
C MET A 202 12.06 5.96 3.58
N THR A 203 12.84 5.23 4.38
CA THR A 203 13.77 5.75 5.39
C THR A 203 14.91 6.52 4.73
N LYS A 204 15.62 5.94 3.75
CA LYS A 204 16.64 6.66 2.96
C LYS A 204 16.07 7.88 2.24
N ALA A 205 14.84 7.77 1.75
CA ALA A 205 14.15 8.87 1.10
C ALA A 205 13.75 10.02 2.04
N ARG A 206 13.84 9.83 3.38
CA ARG A 206 13.30 10.73 4.40
C ARG A 206 11.82 11.04 4.17
N LEU A 207 11.06 9.99 3.85
CA LEU A 207 9.62 10.05 3.59
C LEU A 207 8.80 9.24 4.60
N VAL A 208 9.40 8.86 5.72
CA VAL A 208 8.74 8.24 6.88
C VAL A 208 8.20 9.33 7.80
N PRO A 209 6.87 9.56 7.87
CA PRO A 209 6.31 10.50 8.84
C PRO A 209 6.22 9.85 10.23
N LYS A 210 6.37 10.66 11.30
CA LYS A 210 6.19 10.22 12.70
C LYS A 210 4.80 9.60 12.96
N SER A 211 3.78 10.07 12.25
CA SER A 211 2.43 9.53 12.33
C SER A 211 2.34 8.04 11.97
N ALA A 212 3.29 7.50 11.18
CA ALA A 212 3.33 6.08 10.86
C ALA A 212 3.65 5.23 12.10
N ALA A 213 4.65 5.64 12.89
CA ALA A 213 5.04 4.93 14.12
C ALA A 213 3.91 4.93 15.13
N ARG A 214 3.32 6.10 15.39
CA ARG A 214 2.14 6.22 16.26
C ARG A 214 0.96 5.36 15.79
N ARG A 215 0.72 5.29 14.47
CA ARG A 215 -0.37 4.48 13.91
C ARG A 215 -0.16 2.97 14.11
N LEU A 216 1.09 2.53 14.16
CA LEU A 216 1.48 1.14 14.36
C LEU A 216 1.66 0.76 15.83
N GLY A 217 1.63 1.73 16.75
CA GLY A 217 2.02 1.49 18.15
C GLY A 217 3.52 1.20 18.26
N SER A 218 4.35 1.96 17.56
CA SER A 218 5.81 1.84 17.54
C SER A 218 6.46 3.13 18.02
N HIS A 219 7.68 3.05 18.56
CA HIS A 219 8.49 4.21 18.91
C HIS A 219 8.86 5.03 17.66
N ASP A 220 9.11 6.33 17.84
CA ASP A 220 9.63 7.19 16.79
C ASP A 220 10.95 6.63 16.23
N GLY A 221 10.99 6.33 14.94
CA GLY A 221 12.15 5.70 14.29
C GLY A 221 12.22 4.17 14.45
N GLY A 222 11.29 3.54 15.17
CA GLY A 222 11.22 2.10 15.39
C GLY A 222 10.66 1.31 14.20
N LEU A 223 10.69 1.84 12.98
CA LEU A 223 10.13 1.20 11.79
C LEU A 223 10.96 1.46 10.54
N ASP A 224 10.93 0.51 9.62
CA ASP A 224 11.48 0.64 8.27
C ASP A 224 10.52 0.03 7.24
N TYR A 225 10.42 0.68 6.08
CA TYR A 225 9.60 0.16 5.00
C TYR A 225 10.07 0.61 3.63
N PHE A 226 9.65 -0.20 2.67
CA PHE A 226 10.01 -0.08 1.27
C PHE A 226 8.76 0.01 0.41
N VAL A 227 8.87 0.75 -0.68
CA VAL A 227 7.81 0.83 -1.70
C VAL A 227 8.37 0.44 -3.06
N CYS A 228 7.72 -0.52 -3.72
CA CYS A 228 8.14 -0.99 -5.04
C CYS A 228 7.64 -0.09 -6.17
N VAL A 229 8.24 -0.23 -7.37
CA VAL A 229 7.83 0.50 -8.58
C VAL A 229 6.37 0.29 -8.99
N ASN A 230 5.74 -0.78 -8.50
CA ASN A 230 4.32 -1.07 -8.71
C ASN A 230 3.41 -0.53 -7.60
N GLY A 231 3.96 0.08 -6.54
CA GLY A 231 3.21 0.67 -5.44
C GLY A 231 2.87 -0.27 -4.29
N HIS A 232 3.53 -1.43 -4.19
CA HIS A 232 3.42 -2.28 -3.01
C HIS A 232 4.37 -1.80 -1.92
N LEU A 233 3.85 -1.75 -0.70
CA LEU A 233 4.57 -1.42 0.52
C LEU A 233 4.78 -2.70 1.33
N HIS A 234 5.98 -2.90 1.86
CA HIS A 234 6.28 -3.87 2.91
C HIS A 234 7.21 -3.23 3.93
N GLY A 235 7.01 -3.55 5.20
CA GLY A 235 7.80 -2.99 6.28
C GLY A 235 7.66 -3.75 7.57
N ALA A 236 8.48 -3.36 8.52
CA ALA A 236 8.48 -3.89 9.87
C ALA A 236 8.60 -2.75 10.89
N CYS A 237 8.13 -2.99 12.10
CA CYS A 237 8.26 -2.08 13.23
C CYS A 237 8.39 -2.84 14.55
N TRP A 238 9.06 -2.23 15.52
CA TRP A 238 9.03 -2.67 16.91
C TRP A 238 7.76 -2.16 17.58
N LEU A 239 6.97 -3.08 18.14
CA LEU A 239 5.72 -2.76 18.80
C LEU A 239 5.99 -2.43 20.26
N VAL A 240 5.51 -1.26 20.70
CA VAL A 240 5.63 -0.86 22.10
C VAL A 240 4.82 -1.85 22.95
N PRO A 241 5.44 -2.47 23.97
CA PRO A 241 4.70 -3.30 24.91
C PRO A 241 3.60 -2.48 25.56
N LEU A 242 2.39 -3.03 25.62
CA LEU A 242 1.32 -2.43 26.41
C LEU A 242 1.65 -2.65 27.89
N SER A 243 2.50 -1.81 28.48
CA SER A 243 2.64 -1.75 29.94
C SER A 243 1.34 -1.25 30.53
N SER A 244 0.80 -1.94 31.53
CA SER A 244 -0.47 -1.63 32.18
C SER A 244 -0.46 -0.37 33.07
N ASP A 245 0.51 0.52 32.90
CA ASP A 245 0.66 1.71 33.73
C ASP A 245 0.26 2.94 32.91
N GLU A 246 -1.03 3.26 33.01
CA GLU A 246 -1.65 4.50 32.54
C GLU A 246 -1.03 5.69 33.31
N ASN A 247 0.03 6.29 32.77
CA ASN A 247 0.52 7.60 33.21
C ASN A 247 1.43 8.20 32.15
N ASP A 248 0.87 8.75 31.08
CA ASP A 248 1.59 9.71 30.26
C ASP A 248 0.71 10.91 29.95
N LEU A 249 1.17 12.05 30.48
CA LEU A 249 0.61 13.38 30.35
C LEU A 249 0.74 13.83 28.89
N ASP A 250 -0.39 14.14 28.26
CA ASP A 250 -0.43 14.79 26.95
C ASP A 250 0.21 16.18 27.03
N GLY A 251 1.49 16.26 26.64
CA GLY A 251 2.18 17.50 26.35
C GLY A 251 1.91 17.93 24.92
N ASP A 252 0.81 18.66 24.71
CA ASP A 252 0.61 19.48 23.51
C ASP A 252 1.62 20.64 23.53
N ASP A 253 2.63 20.61 22.66
CA ASP A 253 3.36 21.82 22.26
C ASP A 253 3.74 21.75 20.78
N ASP A 254 2.78 22.13 19.93
CA ASP A 254 3.02 22.53 18.54
C ASP A 254 3.33 24.04 18.50
N GLY A 255 4.42 24.46 19.15
CA GLY A 255 4.99 25.81 19.10
C GLY A 255 6.10 25.96 18.05
N ALA A 256 5.77 25.84 16.76
CA ALA A 256 6.74 26.18 15.70
C ALA A 256 6.86 27.69 15.56
N SER A 257 7.81 28.29 16.29
CA SER A 257 8.29 29.66 16.02
C SER A 257 9.41 29.63 14.97
N ASP A 258 9.10 30.05 13.75
CA ASP A 258 10.12 30.43 12.77
C ASP A 258 10.53 31.87 13.07
N SER A 259 11.75 32.04 13.59
CA SER A 259 12.39 33.33 13.76
C SER A 259 13.23 33.66 12.52
N GLU A 260 12.71 34.53 11.65
CA GLU A 260 13.51 35.22 10.63
C GLU A 260 13.75 36.64 11.13
N ALA A 261 15.02 36.94 11.45
CA ALA A 261 15.50 38.23 11.87
C ALA A 261 16.02 39.04 10.67
N GLN A 262 15.51 40.26 10.51
CA GLN A 262 16.05 41.48 9.87
C GLN A 262 14.84 42.38 9.55
N ASP A 263 14.81 43.69 9.71
CA ASP A 263 15.80 44.74 9.95
C ASP A 263 15.03 45.95 10.53
N GLY A 264 15.71 46.80 11.29
CA GLY A 264 15.09 47.87 12.07
C GLY A 264 14.57 49.05 11.23
N VAL A 265 13.68 49.85 11.83
CA VAL A 265 13.82 51.32 11.96
C VAL A 265 12.62 51.90 12.74
N ARG A 266 12.99 52.51 13.88
CA ARG A 266 12.45 53.69 14.59
C ARG A 266 10.96 53.82 14.97
N ARG A 267 10.78 53.88 16.29
CA ARG A 267 9.68 54.48 17.06
C ARG A 267 9.32 55.89 16.58
N ILE A 268 8.03 56.17 16.44
CA ILE A 268 7.40 57.44 16.84
C ILE A 268 5.98 57.10 17.33
N ASP A 269 5.68 57.47 18.58
CA ASP A 269 4.34 57.66 19.13
C ASP A 269 4.26 59.16 19.42
N PRO A 270 3.18 59.85 19.03
CA PRO A 270 2.33 60.37 20.10
C PRO A 270 0.84 60.44 19.71
N ASN A 271 0.01 59.82 20.54
CA ASN A 271 -1.15 60.42 21.22
C ASN A 271 -1.79 61.64 20.52
N ASP A 272 -2.97 61.47 19.92
CA ASP A 272 -3.93 62.56 19.82
C ASP A 272 -5.35 62.10 20.20
N ARG A 273 -5.94 62.88 21.10
CA ARG A 273 -7.30 62.75 21.62
C ARG A 273 -8.18 63.66 20.78
N THR A 274 -9.41 63.25 20.46
CA THR A 274 -10.66 63.87 20.93
C THR A 274 -11.86 63.52 20.05
N ALA A 275 -13.02 63.57 20.72
CA ALA A 275 -14.35 63.18 20.32
C ALA A 275 -14.94 63.95 19.13
N THR A 276 -15.98 63.41 18.48
CA THR A 276 -17.36 63.94 18.58
C THR A 276 -18.39 63.14 17.75
N ASN A 277 -19.50 62.81 18.43
CA ASN A 277 -20.92 62.86 18.04
C ASN A 277 -21.46 62.12 16.79
N GLY A 278 -22.58 61.40 17.03
CA GLY A 278 -23.75 61.47 16.13
C GLY A 278 -24.67 60.25 16.07
N SER A 279 -25.66 60.19 16.99
CA SER A 279 -27.05 59.71 16.86
C SER A 279 -27.37 58.30 16.27
N MET A 280 -28.07 57.41 16.98
CA MET A 280 -29.55 57.32 17.19
C MET A 280 -30.32 57.35 15.85
N SER A 281 -31.21 56.43 15.47
CA SER A 281 -32.16 55.60 16.23
C SER A 281 -32.93 54.63 15.30
N SER A 282 -33.53 53.57 15.87
CA SER A 282 -34.90 53.06 15.57
C SER A 282 -35.13 52.45 14.18
N THR A 283 -35.89 51.38 13.90
CA THR A 283 -36.80 50.41 14.54
C THR A 283 -37.33 49.56 13.38
N GLY A 284 -37.70 48.30 13.59
CA GLY A 284 -38.57 47.60 12.64
C GLY A 284 -38.28 46.11 12.45
N GLU A 285 -38.73 45.31 13.41
CA GLU A 285 -39.40 44.00 13.25
C GLU A 285 -40.35 44.02 12.00
N ASP A 286 -40.77 42.96 11.31
CA ASP A 286 -40.67 41.50 11.41
C ASP A 286 -41.45 40.92 10.21
N ILE A 287 -41.19 39.64 9.84
CA ILE A 287 -42.16 38.62 9.33
C ILE A 287 -42.81 38.92 7.94
N ASP A 288 -42.88 38.04 6.94
CA ASP A 288 -43.33 36.64 6.92
C ASP A 288 -42.89 35.92 5.62
N GLY A 289 -42.91 34.59 5.65
CA GLY A 289 -42.63 33.70 4.50
C GLY A 289 -43.79 33.58 3.49
N PRO A 290 -44.09 32.37 2.99
CA PRO A 290 -43.31 31.72 1.93
C PRO A 290 -44.17 31.37 0.70
N ALA A 291 -43.51 30.95 -0.38
CA ALA A 291 -44.02 29.98 -1.35
C ALA A 291 -42.84 29.17 -1.92
#